data_AF-A0A6P0M7B7-F1
#
_entry.id   AF-A0A6P0M7B7-F1
#
_cell.length_a   1.000
_cell.length_b   1.000
_cell.length_c   1.000
_cell.angle_alpha   90.00
_cell.angle_beta   90.00
_cell.angle_gamma   90.00
#
_symmetry.space_group_name_H-M   'P 1'
#
loop_
_entity.id
_entity.type
_entity.pdbx_description
1 polymer ?
#
loop_
_entity_poly.entity_id
_entity_poly.type
_entity_poly.pdbx_seq_one_letter_code
_entity_poly.pdbx_strand_id
1 'polypeptide(L)' 'MTNQKIVVKVGTSSLTQPATGQLALSTIAALVETLTRLRSEGHQVVLVTSGA' A
#
# COMPACT_ATOMS: atom_id res chain seq x y z
N MET A 1 1.64 0.21 23.33
CA MET A 1 1.95 0.43 21.90
C MET A 1 1.43 1.81 21.51
N THR A 2 2.26 2.62 20.85
CA THR A 2 1.86 3.97 20.42
C THR A 2 1.01 3.87 19.15
N ASN A 3 -0.30 4.10 19.30
CA ASN A 3 -1.20 4.22 18.17
C ASN A 3 -0.85 5.51 17.40
N GLN A 4 -0.52 5.35 16.11
CA GLN A 4 -0.07 6.43 15.24
C GLN A 4 -0.92 6.44 13.98
N LYS A 5 -1.11 7.63 13.41
CA LYS A 5 -1.72 7.80 12.09
C LYS A 5 -0.63 7.68 11.02
N ILE A 6 -0.76 6.68 10.16
CA ILE A 6 0.20 6.36 9.11
C ILE A 6 -0.46 6.62 7.76
N VAL A 7 0.15 7.50 6.97
CA VAL A 7 -0.26 7.76 5.59
C VAL A 7 0.74 7.10 4.65
N VAL A 8 0.29 6.10 3.90
CA VAL A 8 1.10 5.38 2.92
C VAL A 8 0.79 5.93 1.54
N LYS A 9 1.76 6.60 0.93
CA LYS A 9 1.66 7.10 -0.45
C LYS A 9 2.24 6.05 -1.40
N VAL A 10 1.47 5.66 -2.40
CA VAL A 10 1.92 4.74 -3.45
C VAL A 10 1.75 5.40 -4.82
N GLY A 11 2.76 5.23 -5.68
CA GLY A 11 2.72 5.66 -7.08
C GLY A 11 2.17 4.57 -7.99
N THR A 12 1.61 4.95 -9.14
CA THR A 12 1.10 4.01 -10.15
C THR A 12 2.19 3.03 -10.57
N SER A 13 3.42 3.49 -10.78
CA SER A 13 4.57 2.65 -11.13
C SER A 13 4.92 1.60 -10.07
N SER A 14 4.47 1.76 -8.83
CA SER A 14 4.62 0.74 -7.77
C SER A 14 3.52 -0.32 -7.82
N LEU A 15 2.37 -0.01 -8.44
CA LEU A 15 1.21 -0.92 -8.54
C LEU A 15 1.07 -1.56 -9.91
N THR A 16 1.85 -1.12 -10.88
CA THR A 16 1.83 -1.63 -12.26
C THR A 16 3.20 -2.14 -12.70
N GLN A 17 3.21 -3.09 -13.61
CA GLN A 17 4.41 -3.55 -14.30
C GLN A 17 4.80 -2.54 -15.38
N PRO A 18 6.00 -1.92 -15.32
CA PRO A 18 6.35 -0.82 -16.23
C PRO A 18 6.29 -1.18 -17.72
N ALA A 19 6.58 -2.44 -18.06
CA ALA A 19 6.62 -2.89 -19.44
C ALA A 19 5.23 -3.15 -20.06
N THR A 20 4.24 -3.51 -19.24
CA THR A 20 2.93 -3.98 -19.73
C THR A 20 1.78 -3.06 -19.31
N GLY A 21 1.99 -2.19 -18.31
CA GLY A 21 0.93 -1.40 -17.67
C GLY A 21 -0.04 -2.24 -16.84
N GLN A 22 0.12 -3.56 -16.79
CA GLN A 22 -0.74 -4.44 -16.00
C GLN A 22 -0.44 -4.29 -14.52
N LEU A 23 -1.38 -4.71 -13.67
CA LEU A 23 -1.18 -4.70 -12.23
C LEU A 23 -0.03 -5.61 -11.79
N ALA A 24 0.80 -5.13 -10.87
CA ALA A 24 1.83 -5.90 -10.19
C ALA A 24 1.20 -6.61 -8.98
N LEU A 25 0.45 -7.69 -9.25
CA LEU A 25 -0.37 -8.38 -8.24
C LEU A 25 0.41 -8.84 -7.00
N SER A 26 1.65 -9.30 -7.17
CA SER A 26 2.52 -9.68 -6.04
C SER A 26 2.88 -8.50 -5.16
N THR A 27 3.20 -7.33 -5.74
CA THR A 27 3.46 -6.10 -5.00
C THR A 27 2.21 -5.63 -4.27
N ILE A 28 1.05 -5.70 -4.93
CA ILE A 28 -0.24 -5.35 -4.31
C ILE A 28 -0.52 -6.27 -3.11
N ALA A 29 -0.31 -7.57 -3.24
CA ALA A 29 -0.50 -8.52 -2.14
C ALA A 29 0.42 -8.20 -0.94
N ALA A 30 1.72 -7.99 -1.18
CA ALA A 30 2.67 -7.62 -0.14
C ALA A 30 2.33 -6.28 0.54
N LEU A 31 1.81 -5.32 -0.23
CA LEU A 31 1.30 -4.06 0.30
C LEU A 31 0.10 -4.31 1.22
N VAL A 32 -0.88 -5.11 0.79
CA VAL A 32 -2.07 -5.45 1.59
C VAL A 32 -1.69 -6.13 2.90
N GLU A 33 -0.75 -7.09 2.88
CA GLU A 33 -0.23 -7.74 4.09
C GLU A 33 0.36 -6.73 5.07
N THR A 34 1.19 -5.81 4.56
CA THR A 34 1.84 -4.77 5.38
C THR A 34 0.81 -3.83 6.01
N LEU A 35 -0.17 -3.36 5.23
CA LEU A 35 -1.22 -2.45 5.72
C LEU A 35 -2.12 -3.14 6.75
N THR A 36 -2.43 -4.42 6.54
CA THR A 36 -3.26 -5.22 7.45
C THR A 36 -2.54 -5.45 8.77
N ARG A 37 -1.23 -5.76 8.74
CA ARG A 37 -0.42 -5.90 9.95
C ARG A 37 -0.40 -4.60 10.75
N LEU A 38 -0.12 -3.46 10.12
CA LEU A 38 -0.15 -2.14 10.79
C LEU A 38 -1.52 -1.84 11.42
N ARG A 39 -2.60 -2.17 10.72
CA ARG A 39 -3.97 -2.06 11.26
C ARG A 39 -4.18 -2.96 12.48
N SER A 40 -3.71 -4.20 12.45
CA SER A 40 -3.81 -5.15 13.57
C SER A 40 -2.99 -4.74 14.79
N GLU A 41 -1.88 -4.02 14.59
CA GLU A 41 -1.05 -3.41 15.64
C GLU A 41 -1.73 -2.18 16.29
N GLY A 42 -2.91 -1.79 15.78
CA GLY A 42 -3.75 -0.73 16.33
C GLY A 42 -3.58 0.64 15.65
N HIS A 43 -2.75 0.74 14.60
CA HIS A 43 -2.52 2.00 13.88
C HIS A 43 -3.71 2.44 13.02
N GLN A 44 -3.91 3.75 12.90
CA GLN A 44 -4.80 4.32 11.90
C GLN A 44 -4.04 4.44 10.56
N VAL A 45 -4.37 3.57 9.62
CA VAL A 45 -3.70 3.52 8.30
C VAL A 45 -4.56 4.17 7.23
N VAL A 46 -3.97 5.03 6.40
CA VAL A 46 -4.57 5.63 5.21
C VAL A 46 -3.67 5.34 4.01
N LEU A 47 -4.21 4.71 2.98
CA LEU A 47 -3.51 4.49 1.70
C LEU A 47 -3.93 5.58 0.69
N VAL A 48 -2.96 6.21 0.03
CA VAL A 48 -3.17 7.20 -1.04
C VAL A 48 -2.43 6.78 -2.30
N THR A 49 -3.14 6.58 -3.40
CA THR A 49 -2.57 6.23 -4.72
C THR A 49 -2.51 7.46 -5.64
N SER A 50 -1.59 7.49 -6.62
CA SER A 50 -1.47 8.63 -7.56
C SER A 50 -2.56 8.70 -8.64
N GLY A 51 -3.38 7.66 -8.83
CA GLY A 51 -4.56 7.67 -9.71
C GLY A 51 -4.28 7.84 -11.22
N ALA A 52 -3.01 7.92 -11.61
CA ALA A 52 -2.54 8.00 -12.99
C ALA A 52 -2.54 6.62 -13.65
#